data_AF-A0A1R3K3E1-F1
#
_entry.id   AF-A0A1R3K3E1-F1
#
_cell.length_a   1.000
_cell.length_b   1.000
_cell.length_c   1.000
_cell.angle_alpha   90.00
_cell.angle_beta   90.00
_cell.angle_gamma   90.00
#
_symmetry.space_group_name_H-M   'P 1'
#
loop_
_entity.id
_entity.type
_entity.pdbx_description
1 polymer ?
#
loop_
_entity_poly.entity_id
_entity_poly.type
_entity_poly.pdbx_seq_one_letter_code
_entity_poly.pdbx_strand_id
1 'polypeptide(L)'
;MYQPDDPITLWVNKVGPYNNPQETYNYYSLPFCHPGTNPAHKWGGLGEVLGGNELIDSQIDIKFLKNVDKSTICQLELDEAKIIHVNLTQEIPKPLEAGRMLDMTYSIKWIPTNVTFARRFDVYLDYPFFEHQIHWFSVFNSFMMVIFLTGLVSMILMRTLRNDYAKYAREDDDLETLERDVSEESGWKLVHGDVFRPPRTLVVLSAVVGTGAQLALLVLLVILLAIVGTLYVGYVEELV
;
A
#
# COMPACT_ATOMS: atom_id res chain seq x y z
N MET A 1 -10.71 -12.44 -27.06
CA MET A 1 -9.93 -11.38 -27.72
C MET A 1 -10.91 -10.58 -28.57
N TYR A 2 -10.87 -9.25 -28.51
CA TYR A 2 -11.80 -8.40 -29.27
C TYR A 2 -11.55 -8.55 -30.77
N GLN A 3 -12.62 -8.61 -31.54
CA GLN A 3 -12.60 -8.53 -32.99
C GLN A 3 -12.69 -7.06 -33.43
N PRO A 4 -12.21 -6.72 -34.65
CA PRO A 4 -12.46 -5.40 -35.23
C PRO A 4 -13.95 -5.04 -35.18
N ASP A 5 -14.25 -3.78 -34.85
CA ASP A 5 -15.61 -3.24 -34.66
C ASP A 5 -16.39 -3.75 -33.43
N ASP A 6 -15.79 -4.56 -32.55
CA ASP A 6 -16.43 -4.92 -31.29
C ASP A 6 -16.66 -3.68 -30.40
N PRO A 7 -17.84 -3.56 -29.75
CA PRO A 7 -18.11 -2.46 -28.83
C PRO A 7 -17.31 -2.60 -27.53
N ILE A 8 -16.77 -1.49 -27.05
CA ILE A 8 -16.01 -1.40 -25.81
C ILE A 8 -16.73 -0.46 -24.84
N THR A 9 -17.14 -1.00 -23.70
CA THR A 9 -17.76 -0.20 -22.63
C THR A 9 -16.69 0.54 -21.84
N LEU A 10 -16.79 1.87 -21.84
CA LEU A 10 -15.97 2.72 -20.97
C LEU A 10 -16.70 2.99 -19.66
N TRP A 11 -16.10 2.53 -18.56
CA TRP A 11 -16.57 2.74 -17.20
C TRP A 11 -15.87 3.95 -16.58
N VAL A 12 -16.64 4.86 -16.01
CA VAL A 12 -16.12 6.01 -15.25
C VAL A 12 -16.35 5.80 -13.75
N ASN A 13 -15.50 6.40 -12.91
CA ASN A 13 -15.58 6.32 -11.45
C ASN A 13 -15.38 7.70 -10.83
N LYS A 14 -14.18 7.96 -10.28
CA LYS A 14 -13.82 9.19 -9.60
C LYS A 14 -12.82 10.01 -10.40
N VAL A 15 -12.84 11.31 -10.19
CA VAL A 15 -11.93 12.30 -10.75
C VAL A 15 -11.36 13.15 -9.63
N GLY A 16 -10.10 13.54 -9.76
CA GLY A 16 -9.42 14.38 -8.77
C GLY A 16 -8.48 15.37 -9.45
N PRO A 17 -8.19 16.52 -8.82
CA PRO A 17 -7.25 17.49 -9.35
C PRO A 17 -5.81 16.93 -9.31
N TYR A 18 -5.02 17.22 -10.35
CA TYR A 18 -3.63 16.76 -10.46
C TYR A 18 -2.76 17.16 -9.25
N ASN A 19 -3.04 18.33 -8.67
CA ASN A 19 -2.27 18.88 -7.56
C ASN A 19 -2.71 18.35 -6.17
N ASN A 20 -3.84 17.66 -6.07
CA ASN A 20 -4.36 17.11 -4.82
C ASN A 20 -5.17 15.82 -5.05
N PRO A 21 -4.51 14.66 -5.19
CA PRO A 21 -5.19 13.40 -5.49
C PRO A 21 -5.92 12.78 -4.31
N GLN A 22 -5.73 13.29 -3.09
CA GLN A 22 -6.53 12.88 -1.93
C GLN A 22 -7.98 13.39 -2.06
N GLU A 23 -8.17 14.44 -2.85
CA GLU A 23 -9.47 14.98 -3.19
C GLU A 23 -10.03 14.24 -4.41
N THR A 24 -11.09 13.48 -4.20
CA THR A 24 -11.74 12.71 -5.25
C THR A 24 -13.23 13.00 -5.25
N TYR A 25 -13.77 13.26 -6.44
CA TYR A 25 -15.18 13.50 -6.71
C TYR A 25 -15.69 12.43 -7.64
N ASN A 26 -16.98 12.09 -7.54
CA ASN A 26 -17.59 11.20 -8.51
C ASN A 26 -17.64 11.89 -9.89
N TYR A 27 -17.41 11.14 -10.96
CA TYR A 27 -17.35 11.71 -12.32
C TYR A 27 -18.63 12.52 -12.65
N TYR A 28 -19.80 11.97 -12.30
CA TYR A 28 -21.11 12.61 -12.54
C TYR A 28 -21.55 13.60 -11.46
N SER A 29 -20.79 13.83 -10.39
CA SER A 29 -21.09 14.96 -9.49
C SER A 29 -20.64 16.30 -10.08
N LEU A 30 -19.75 16.26 -11.06
CA LEU A 30 -19.31 17.45 -11.80
C LEU A 30 -20.31 17.80 -12.91
N PRO A 31 -20.33 19.07 -13.37
CA PRO A 31 -21.22 19.53 -14.44
C PRO A 31 -20.76 19.05 -15.83
N PHE A 32 -20.45 17.77 -15.97
CA PHE A 32 -20.16 17.12 -17.24
C PHE A 32 -21.43 16.64 -17.93
N CYS A 33 -21.30 16.07 -19.13
CA CYS A 33 -22.41 15.45 -19.83
C CYS A 33 -22.92 14.24 -19.03
N HIS A 34 -24.16 14.30 -18.55
CA HIS A 34 -24.84 13.14 -18.00
C HIS A 34 -25.41 12.28 -19.12
N PRO A 35 -25.33 10.95 -19.02
CA PRO A 35 -26.05 10.07 -19.92
C PRO A 35 -27.56 10.32 -19.80
N GLY A 36 -28.24 10.51 -20.94
CA GLY A 36 -29.69 10.77 -20.97
C GLY A 36 -30.56 9.56 -20.63
N THR A 37 -29.99 8.35 -20.60
CA THR A 37 -30.65 7.12 -20.18
C THR A 37 -30.00 6.58 -18.90
N ASN A 38 -30.77 5.95 -18.02
CA ASN A 38 -30.27 5.37 -16.76
C ASN A 38 -29.02 4.52 -17.03
N PRO A 39 -27.82 4.99 -16.63
CA PRO A 39 -26.59 4.29 -16.96
C PRO A 39 -26.51 2.97 -16.19
N ALA A 40 -25.85 1.98 -16.77
CA ALA A 40 -25.56 0.75 -16.05
C ALA A 40 -24.55 1.05 -14.93
N HIS A 41 -24.80 0.52 -13.73
CA HIS A 41 -23.89 0.60 -12.60
C HIS A 41 -23.23 -0.76 -12.40
N LYS A 42 -21.92 -0.77 -12.18
CA LYS A 42 -21.13 -1.95 -11.86
C LYS A 42 -20.39 -1.71 -10.55
N TRP A 43 -20.59 -2.62 -9.61
CA TRP A 43 -19.88 -2.64 -8.33
C TRP A 43 -18.88 -3.79 -8.35
N GLY A 44 -17.66 -3.54 -7.90
CA GLY A 44 -16.66 -4.61 -7.75
C GLY A 44 -16.80 -5.36 -6.44
N GLY A 45 -15.69 -5.93 -5.98
CA GLY A 45 -15.64 -6.67 -4.72
C GLY A 45 -15.89 -5.80 -3.48
N LEU A 46 -15.99 -6.44 -2.30
CA LEU A 46 -16.24 -5.76 -1.02
C LEU A 46 -15.27 -4.60 -0.75
N GLY A 47 -13.98 -4.75 -1.09
CA GLY A 47 -12.98 -3.70 -0.91
C GLY A 47 -13.25 -2.46 -1.78
N GLU A 48 -13.75 -2.65 -3.01
CA GLU A 48 -14.10 -1.53 -3.91
C GLU A 48 -15.34 -0.78 -3.43
N VAL A 49 -16.32 -1.51 -2.88
CA VAL A 49 -17.53 -0.91 -2.31
C VAL A 49 -17.19 -0.08 -1.06
N LEU A 50 -16.32 -0.58 -0.18
CA LEU A 50 -15.86 0.17 1.00
C LEU A 50 -15.01 1.39 0.63
N GLY A 51 -14.26 1.32 -0.47
CA GLY A 51 -13.59 2.48 -1.06
C GLY A 51 -14.54 3.48 -1.73
N GLY A 52 -15.85 3.18 -1.76
CA GLY A 52 -16.88 3.99 -2.39
C GLY A 52 -16.71 4.08 -3.90
N ASN A 53 -16.17 3.04 -4.54
CA ASN A 53 -16.08 2.99 -6.00
C ASN A 53 -17.43 2.63 -6.60
N GLU A 54 -17.83 3.41 -7.59
CA GLU A 54 -19.05 3.19 -8.36
C GLU A 54 -18.70 3.31 -9.84
N LEU A 55 -18.66 2.19 -10.54
CA LEU A 55 -18.37 2.19 -11.98
C LEU A 55 -19.67 2.45 -12.73
N ILE A 56 -19.72 3.56 -13.48
CA ILE A 56 -20.89 3.97 -14.23
C ILE A 56 -20.55 3.94 -15.72
N ASP A 57 -21.46 3.41 -16.54
CA ASP A 57 -21.28 3.40 -17.99
C ASP A 57 -21.36 4.82 -18.57
N SER A 58 -20.29 5.22 -19.27
CA SER A 58 -20.19 6.50 -19.98
C SER A 58 -21.13 6.66 -21.17
N GLN A 59 -21.67 5.57 -21.73
CA GLN A 59 -22.50 5.56 -22.96
C GLN A 59 -21.81 6.14 -24.21
N ILE A 60 -20.48 6.22 -24.22
CA ILE A 60 -19.71 6.61 -25.41
C ILE A 60 -19.52 5.39 -26.31
N ASP A 61 -19.89 5.49 -27.60
CA ASP A 61 -19.73 4.40 -28.57
C ASP A 61 -18.26 4.25 -29.01
N ILE A 62 -17.53 3.40 -28.29
CA ILE A 62 -16.14 3.06 -28.61
C ILE A 62 -16.13 1.72 -29.34
N LYS A 63 -15.53 1.69 -30.53
CA LYS A 63 -15.35 0.47 -31.31
C LYS A 63 -13.88 0.10 -31.41
N PHE A 64 -13.58 -1.18 -31.20
CA PHE A 64 -12.22 -1.69 -31.26
C PHE A 64 -11.59 -1.46 -32.64
N LEU A 65 -10.34 -0.97 -32.66
CA LEU A 65 -9.56 -0.61 -33.85
C LEU A 65 -10.16 0.48 -34.76
N LYS A 66 -11.20 1.20 -34.28
CA LYS A 66 -11.81 2.29 -35.04
C LYS A 66 -11.48 3.63 -34.42
N ASN A 67 -10.71 4.44 -35.16
CA ASN A 67 -10.43 5.82 -34.76
C ASN A 67 -11.69 6.67 -34.93
N VAL A 68 -11.90 7.57 -33.97
CA VAL A 68 -13.00 8.53 -33.99
C VAL A 68 -12.39 9.92 -33.84
N ASP A 69 -12.50 10.72 -34.90
CA ASP A 69 -12.14 12.13 -34.85
C ASP A 69 -13.09 12.90 -33.93
N LYS A 70 -12.67 14.10 -33.53
CA LYS A 70 -13.35 14.95 -32.54
C LYS A 70 -14.87 14.99 -32.76
N SER A 71 -15.60 14.32 -31.88
CA SER A 71 -17.06 14.20 -31.94
C SER A 71 -17.69 14.75 -30.67
N THR A 72 -18.85 15.40 -30.82
CA THR A 72 -19.53 16.08 -29.71
C THR A 72 -20.33 15.09 -28.88
N ILE A 73 -20.09 15.06 -27.57
CA ILE A 73 -20.85 14.28 -26.58
C ILE A 73 -22.16 15.02 -26.26
N CYS A 74 -22.03 16.28 -25.84
CA CYS A 74 -23.15 17.14 -25.50
C CYS A 74 -22.75 18.61 -25.59
N GLN A 75 -23.76 19.49 -25.64
CA GLN A 75 -23.58 20.93 -25.48
C GLN A 75 -23.99 21.31 -24.06
N LEU A 76 -23.08 21.93 -23.33
CA LEU A 76 -23.33 22.42 -21.98
C LEU A 76 -23.53 23.93 -22.01
N GLU A 77 -24.64 24.39 -21.47
CA GLU A 77 -24.83 25.82 -21.19
C GLU A 77 -24.12 26.20 -19.88
N LEU A 78 -23.16 27.12 -19.99
CA LEU A 78 -22.39 27.64 -18.87
C LEU A 78 -23.24 28.65 -18.08
N ASP A 79 -23.41 28.37 -16.79
CA ASP A 79 -24.07 29.24 -15.83
C ASP A 79 -23.03 29.74 -14.81
N GLU A 80 -23.26 30.87 -14.15
CA GLU A 80 -22.35 31.46 -13.17
C GLU A 80 -22.02 30.47 -12.03
N ALA A 81 -22.98 29.63 -11.64
CA ALA A 81 -22.80 28.58 -10.62
C ALA A 81 -21.95 27.39 -11.10
N LYS A 82 -21.78 27.19 -12.41
CA LYS A 82 -21.01 26.06 -12.99
C LYS A 82 -19.55 26.40 -13.28
N ILE A 83 -19.15 27.67 -13.14
CA ILE A 83 -17.77 28.13 -13.35
C ILE A 83 -16.97 27.91 -12.05
N ILE A 84 -16.52 26.67 -11.84
CA ILE A 84 -15.80 26.28 -10.63
C ILE A 84 -14.29 26.35 -10.91
N HIS A 85 -13.73 27.56 -10.90
CA HIS A 85 -12.29 27.87 -10.96
C HIS A 85 -11.53 27.45 -12.25
N VAL A 86 -10.81 28.39 -12.87
CA VAL A 86 -9.98 28.14 -14.06
C VAL A 86 -8.51 28.02 -13.65
N ASN A 87 -7.90 26.84 -13.82
CA ASN A 87 -6.44 26.72 -13.79
C ASN A 87 -5.94 26.35 -15.19
N LEU A 88 -5.21 27.29 -15.81
CA LEU A 88 -4.85 27.26 -17.22
C LEU A 88 -3.60 26.40 -17.46
N THR A 89 -3.73 25.33 -18.24
CA THR A 89 -2.60 24.61 -18.84
C THR A 89 -2.52 24.83 -20.36
N GLN A 90 -1.35 24.49 -20.94
CA GLN A 90 -0.69 25.03 -22.14
C GLN A 90 -1.42 24.98 -23.51
N GLU A 91 -2.67 25.43 -23.64
CA GLU A 91 -3.18 25.90 -24.92
C GLU A 91 -4.00 27.19 -24.75
N ILE A 92 -4.12 27.96 -25.83
CA ILE A 92 -4.67 29.32 -25.88
C ILE A 92 -5.98 29.40 -25.07
N PRO A 93 -5.97 30.10 -23.91
CA PRO A 93 -7.14 30.20 -23.04
C PRO A 93 -8.32 30.80 -23.80
N LYS A 94 -9.43 30.08 -23.89
CA LYS A 94 -10.70 30.68 -24.28
C LYS A 94 -11.42 31.16 -23.01
N PRO A 95 -11.75 32.45 -22.89
CA PRO A 95 -12.51 32.93 -21.75
C PRO A 95 -13.87 32.22 -21.71
N LEU A 96 -14.21 31.65 -20.55
CA LEU A 96 -15.53 31.08 -20.29
C LEU A 96 -16.43 32.23 -19.83
N GLU A 97 -17.36 32.65 -20.68
CA GLU A 97 -18.39 33.64 -20.36
C GLU A 97 -19.70 32.93 -20.02
N ALA A 98 -20.43 33.42 -19.02
CA ALA A 98 -21.76 32.90 -18.68
C ALA A 98 -22.72 33.07 -19.88
N GLY A 99 -23.56 32.06 -20.13
CA GLY A 99 -24.48 32.01 -21.26
C GLY A 99 -23.89 31.50 -22.58
N ARG A 100 -22.60 31.08 -22.61
CA ARG A 100 -22.05 30.39 -23.79
C ARG A 100 -22.32 28.90 -23.75
N MET A 101 -22.62 28.35 -24.93
CA MET A 101 -22.65 26.91 -25.18
C MET A 101 -21.24 26.37 -25.32
N LEU A 102 -20.89 25.36 -24.54
CA LEU A 102 -19.64 24.64 -24.59
C LEU A 102 -19.84 23.24 -25.15
N ASP A 103 -19.23 22.96 -26.30
CA ASP A 103 -19.26 21.64 -26.92
C ASP A 103 -18.24 20.72 -26.25
N MET A 104 -18.73 19.80 -25.42
CA MET A 104 -17.92 18.72 -24.87
C MET A 104 -17.66 17.71 -25.97
N THR A 105 -16.39 17.39 -26.23
CA THR A 105 -16.00 16.52 -27.34
C THR A 105 -15.04 15.44 -26.88
N TYR A 106 -15.09 14.28 -27.53
CA TYR A 106 -14.13 13.20 -27.34
C TYR A 106 -13.44 12.84 -28.66
N SER A 107 -12.27 12.23 -28.55
CA SER A 107 -11.53 11.68 -29.70
C SER A 107 -10.88 10.37 -29.30
N ILE A 108 -10.86 9.42 -30.22
CA ILE A 108 -10.32 8.08 -30.00
C ILE A 108 -9.23 7.86 -31.03
N LYS A 109 -8.01 7.61 -30.54
CA LYS A 109 -6.85 7.25 -31.35
C LYS A 109 -6.31 5.92 -30.87
N TRP A 110 -6.41 4.91 -31.72
CA TRP A 110 -5.78 3.61 -31.53
C TRP A 110 -4.33 3.70 -31.95
N ILE A 111 -3.43 3.40 -31.02
CA ILE A 111 -1.99 3.39 -31.24
C ILE A 111 -1.51 1.93 -31.07
N PRO A 112 -0.83 1.34 -32.06
CA PRO A 112 -0.30 -0.01 -31.93
C PRO A 112 0.80 -0.05 -30.87
N THR A 113 0.75 -1.06 -30.00
CA THR A 113 1.74 -1.26 -28.94
C THR A 113 2.58 -2.49 -29.22
N ASN A 114 3.88 -2.42 -28.92
CA ASN A 114 4.79 -3.57 -29.06
C ASN A 114 4.76 -4.52 -27.84
N VAL A 115 3.96 -4.24 -26.81
CA VAL A 115 3.84 -5.09 -25.62
C VAL A 115 3.12 -6.39 -25.97
N THR A 116 3.65 -7.51 -25.48
CA THR A 116 3.02 -8.82 -25.66
C THR A 116 1.76 -8.91 -24.80
N PHE A 117 0.80 -9.73 -25.22
CA PHE A 117 -0.44 -9.91 -24.44
C PHE A 117 -0.18 -10.39 -23.01
N ALA A 118 0.89 -11.16 -22.78
CA ALA A 118 1.27 -11.63 -21.44
C ALA A 118 1.66 -10.47 -20.51
N ARG A 119 2.49 -9.54 -21.00
CA ARG A 119 3.02 -8.38 -20.25
C ARG A 119 2.11 -7.15 -20.23
N ARG A 120 0.88 -7.26 -20.74
CA ARG A 120 -0.06 -6.12 -20.84
C ARG A 120 -0.39 -5.46 -19.50
N PHE A 121 -0.26 -6.19 -18.39
CA PHE A 121 -0.56 -5.68 -17.06
C PHE A 121 0.59 -4.88 -16.44
N ASP A 122 1.81 -5.01 -16.95
CA ASP A 122 2.99 -4.36 -16.40
C ASP A 122 2.87 -2.83 -16.49
N VAL A 123 2.17 -2.33 -17.52
CA VAL A 123 1.84 -0.90 -17.69
C VAL A 123 1.01 -0.35 -16.52
N TYR A 124 0.19 -1.17 -15.85
CA TYR A 124 -0.57 -0.75 -14.67
C TYR A 124 0.22 -0.88 -13.37
N LEU A 125 1.32 -1.62 -13.38
CA LEU A 125 2.26 -1.74 -12.27
C LEU A 125 3.34 -0.66 -12.32
N ASP A 126 3.50 0.01 -13.48
CA ASP A 126 4.47 1.08 -13.65
C ASP A 126 4.13 2.27 -12.75
N TYR A 127 5.16 2.65 -12.02
CA TYR A 127 5.15 3.45 -10.80
C TYR A 127 4.74 4.95 -10.91
N PRO A 128 4.84 5.66 -12.07
CA PRO A 128 4.68 7.12 -12.06
C PRO A 128 3.23 7.61 -11.86
N PHE A 129 2.22 6.72 -11.89
CA PHE A 129 0.81 7.12 -11.72
C PHE A 129 0.34 7.06 -10.25
N PHE A 130 0.93 6.21 -9.41
CA PHE A 130 0.46 5.97 -8.03
C PHE A 130 1.38 6.54 -6.94
N GLU A 131 2.61 6.91 -7.24
CA GLU A 131 3.51 7.50 -6.25
C GLU A 131 3.28 9.00 -6.07
N HIS A 132 2.32 9.32 -5.22
CA HIS A 132 2.41 10.55 -4.46
C HIS A 132 3.46 10.41 -3.35
N GLN A 133 4.16 11.50 -3.06
CA GLN A 133 5.32 11.63 -2.15
C GLN A 133 5.03 11.33 -0.66
N ILE A 134 4.02 10.52 -0.35
CA ILE A 134 3.44 10.32 0.97
C ILE A 134 3.94 9.02 1.64
N HIS A 135 4.52 8.06 0.88
CA HIS A 135 4.98 6.80 1.47
C HIS A 135 6.04 7.00 2.57
N TRP A 136 6.94 7.97 2.41
CA TRP A 136 7.96 8.29 3.41
C TRP A 136 7.38 8.78 4.75
N PHE A 137 6.19 9.40 4.77
CA PHE A 137 5.53 9.82 6.01
C PHE A 137 5.12 8.62 6.88
N SER A 138 4.65 7.53 6.27
CA SER A 138 4.30 6.29 6.98
C SER A 138 5.54 5.57 7.53
N VAL A 139 6.63 5.56 6.76
CA VAL A 139 7.92 5.00 7.18
C VAL A 139 8.49 5.79 8.36
N PHE A 140 8.42 7.12 8.31
CA PHE A 140 8.86 7.98 9.40
C PHE A 140 8.04 7.76 10.68
N ASN A 141 6.71 7.67 10.56
CA ASN A 141 5.81 7.41 11.68
C ASN A 141 6.13 6.07 12.39
N SER A 142 6.41 5.02 11.61
CA SER A 142 6.81 3.72 12.19
C SER A 142 8.22 3.76 12.77
N PHE A 143 9.15 4.50 12.17
CA PHE A 143 10.54 4.59 12.63
C PHE A 143 10.66 5.32 13.98
N MET A 144 9.90 6.41 14.15
CA MET A 144 9.85 7.15 15.43
C MET A 144 9.35 6.28 16.59
N MET A 145 8.38 5.39 16.35
CA MET A 145 7.88 4.45 17.35
C MET A 145 8.98 3.48 17.83
N VAL A 146 9.81 2.98 16.90
CA VAL A 146 10.92 2.06 17.23
C VAL A 146 11.99 2.75 18.07
N ILE A 147 12.38 3.99 17.72
CA ILE A 147 13.33 4.79 18.52
C ILE A 147 12.77 5.04 19.92
N PHE A 148 11.49 5.35 20.03
CA PHE A 148 10.86 5.61 21.33
C PHE A 148 10.83 4.37 22.22
N LEU A 149 10.42 3.21 21.68
CA LEU A 149 10.38 1.95 22.42
C LEU A 149 11.77 1.49 22.86
N THR A 150 12.76 1.56 21.97
CA THR A 150 14.15 1.20 22.30
C THR A 150 14.75 2.13 23.36
N GLY A 151 14.46 3.43 23.29
CA GLY A 151 14.86 4.41 24.30
C GLY A 151 14.28 4.11 25.69
N LEU A 152 12.98 3.79 25.78
CA LEU A 152 12.35 3.40 27.04
C LEU A 152 12.95 2.13 27.64
N VAL A 153 13.15 1.09 26.83
CA VAL A 153 13.77 -0.16 27.27
C VAL A 153 15.20 0.08 27.78
N SER A 154 16.00 0.86 27.03
CA SER A 154 17.36 1.24 27.42
C SER A 154 17.40 2.04 28.72
N MET A 155 16.46 2.99 28.91
CA MET A 155 16.37 3.76 30.15
C MET A 155 16.03 2.88 31.36
N ILE A 156 15.10 1.93 31.20
CA ILE A 156 14.76 0.96 32.26
C ILE A 156 16.00 0.12 32.60
N LEU A 157 16.68 -0.42 31.59
CA LEU A 157 17.87 -1.26 31.77
C LEU A 157 19.04 -0.48 32.39
N MET A 158 19.28 0.77 31.99
CA MET A 158 20.28 1.62 32.64
C MET A 158 19.89 1.94 34.08
N ARG A 159 18.60 2.13 34.36
CA ARG A 159 18.13 2.40 35.72
C ARG A 159 18.29 1.18 36.62
N THR A 160 17.99 -0.02 36.14
CA THR A 160 18.22 -1.27 36.89
C THR A 160 19.71 -1.50 37.08
N LEU A 161 20.53 -1.36 36.03
CA LEU A 161 21.98 -1.56 36.15
C LEU A 161 22.60 -0.56 37.12
N ARG A 162 22.29 0.74 37.02
CA ARG A 162 22.84 1.74 37.93
C ARG A 162 22.45 1.48 39.38
N ASN A 163 21.22 1.03 39.61
CA ASN A 163 20.74 0.64 40.94
C ASN A 163 21.47 -0.60 41.47
N ASP A 164 21.65 -1.62 40.62
CA ASP A 164 22.35 -2.85 40.98
C ASP A 164 23.84 -2.58 41.24
N TYR A 165 24.51 -1.84 40.37
CA TYR A 165 25.91 -1.41 40.58
C TYR A 165 26.08 -0.59 41.86
N ALA A 166 25.16 0.34 42.16
CA ALA A 166 25.21 1.12 43.39
C ALA A 166 24.95 0.27 44.65
N LYS A 167 24.17 -0.81 44.52
CA LYS A 167 23.94 -1.77 45.59
C LYS A 167 25.21 -2.60 45.86
N TYR A 168 25.82 -3.17 44.83
CA TYR A 168 27.06 -3.96 44.98
C TYR A 168 28.23 -3.11 45.50
N ALA A 169 28.37 -1.86 45.03
CA ALA A 169 29.42 -0.96 45.49
C ALA A 169 29.28 -0.52 46.96
N ARG A 170 28.08 -0.66 47.56
CA ARG A 170 27.89 -0.45 49.01
C ARG A 170 28.04 -1.74 49.80
N GLU A 171 27.62 -2.86 49.22
CA GLU A 171 27.83 -4.17 49.84
C GLU A 171 29.31 -4.50 49.98
N ASP A 172 30.22 -4.08 49.08
CA ASP A 172 31.69 -4.23 49.20
C ASP A 172 32.30 -3.57 50.47
N ASP A 173 31.79 -2.41 50.93
CA ASP A 173 32.29 -1.73 52.13
C ASP A 173 31.75 -2.33 53.44
N ASP A 174 30.56 -2.96 53.40
CA ASP A 174 29.97 -3.72 54.53
C ASP A 174 30.31 -5.23 54.47
N LEU A 175 31.03 -5.67 53.42
CA LEU A 175 31.16 -7.07 53.00
C LEU A 175 32.03 -7.89 53.92
N GLU A 176 33.17 -7.37 54.39
CA GLU A 176 34.16 -8.19 55.10
C GLU A 176 33.60 -8.92 56.34
N THR A 177 32.47 -8.47 56.90
CA THR A 177 31.82 -9.10 58.06
C THR A 177 30.54 -9.88 57.76
N LEU A 178 29.91 -9.73 56.58
CA LEU A 178 28.66 -10.42 56.19
C LEU A 178 28.84 -11.41 55.02
N GLU A 179 29.96 -11.36 54.30
CA GLU A 179 30.24 -12.16 53.09
C GLU A 179 30.32 -13.66 53.33
N ARG A 180 30.59 -14.11 54.56
CA ARG A 180 30.65 -15.53 54.89
C ARG A 180 29.29 -16.22 54.95
N ASP A 181 28.20 -15.50 55.26
CA ASP A 181 26.88 -16.11 55.46
C ASP A 181 25.90 -15.87 54.28
N VAL A 182 26.11 -14.84 53.44
CA VAL A 182 25.20 -14.51 52.31
C VAL A 182 25.69 -15.04 50.95
N SER A 183 26.99 -15.30 50.80
CA SER A 183 27.58 -15.79 49.53
C SER A 183 27.10 -17.20 49.14
N GLU A 184 26.61 -18.00 50.09
CA GLU A 184 25.99 -19.30 49.82
C GLU A 184 24.54 -19.20 49.26
N GLU A 185 23.91 -18.02 49.20
CA GLU A 185 22.47 -17.90 48.90
C GLU A 185 22.11 -17.07 47.64
N SER A 186 23.08 -16.72 46.78
CA SER A 186 22.77 -16.07 45.49
C SER A 186 22.11 -17.08 44.52
N GLY A 187 20.78 -17.15 44.58
CA GLY A 187 19.94 -18.20 44.01
C GLY A 187 20.18 -18.55 42.52
N TRP A 188 20.64 -17.62 41.68
CA TRP A 188 20.98 -17.91 40.28
C TRP A 188 22.11 -18.95 40.14
N LYS A 189 23.04 -18.97 41.10
CA LYS A 189 24.16 -19.91 41.16
C LYS A 189 23.72 -21.30 41.63
N LEU A 190 22.73 -21.38 42.53
CA LEU A 190 22.03 -22.62 42.87
C LEU A 190 21.21 -23.17 41.69
N VAL A 191 20.60 -22.27 40.90
CA VAL A 191 19.80 -22.62 39.71
C VAL A 191 20.65 -23.17 38.56
N HIS A 192 21.96 -22.90 38.53
CA HIS A 192 22.86 -23.50 37.54
C HIS A 192 22.82 -25.04 37.56
N GLY A 193 22.53 -25.66 38.72
CA GLY A 193 22.29 -27.11 38.84
C GLY A 193 20.90 -27.57 38.38
N ASP A 194 19.90 -26.68 38.45
CA ASP A 194 18.52 -26.96 38.03
C ASP A 194 18.27 -26.72 36.53
N VAL A 195 19.13 -25.95 35.87
CA VAL A 195 19.13 -25.78 34.39
C VAL A 195 19.27 -27.12 33.65
N PHE A 196 19.94 -28.10 34.26
CA PHE A 196 20.11 -29.44 33.70
C PHE A 196 19.08 -30.46 34.20
N ARG A 197 18.14 -30.05 35.07
CA ARG A 197 17.12 -30.97 35.59
C ARG A 197 16.08 -31.20 34.49
N PRO A 198 15.83 -32.46 34.08
CA PRO A 198 14.85 -32.74 33.04
C PRO A 198 13.46 -32.25 33.48
N PRO A 199 12.75 -31.47 32.66
CA PRO A 199 11.41 -30.98 32.99
C PRO A 199 10.42 -32.14 33.06
N ARG A 200 9.39 -32.00 33.91
CA ARG A 200 8.38 -33.04 34.20
C ARG A 200 7.72 -33.65 32.96
N THR A 201 7.63 -32.89 31.85
CA THR A 201 6.99 -33.31 30.60
C THR A 201 7.93 -33.15 29.40
N LEU A 202 9.06 -33.85 29.44
CA LEU A 202 10.12 -33.80 28.42
C LEU A 202 9.60 -34.10 26.99
N VAL A 203 8.67 -35.06 26.87
CA VAL A 203 8.09 -35.49 25.58
C VAL A 203 7.28 -34.36 24.91
N VAL A 204 6.52 -33.59 25.68
CA VAL A 204 5.73 -32.47 25.16
C VAL A 204 6.66 -31.34 24.73
N LEU A 205 7.67 -31.02 25.53
CA LEU A 205 8.65 -30.00 25.18
C LEU A 205 9.42 -30.35 23.90
N SER A 206 9.88 -31.60 23.77
CA SER A 206 10.57 -32.06 22.57
C SER A 206 9.66 -32.07 21.34
N ALA A 207 8.38 -32.42 21.50
CA ALA A 207 7.41 -32.40 20.42
C ALA A 207 7.13 -30.96 19.93
N VAL A 208 6.95 -30.02 20.86
CA VAL A 208 6.71 -28.60 20.54
C VAL A 208 7.93 -27.96 19.89
N VAL A 209 9.13 -28.16 20.44
CA VAL A 209 10.38 -27.63 19.88
C VAL A 209 10.67 -28.25 18.52
N GLY A 210 10.47 -29.56 18.36
CA GLY A 210 10.62 -30.26 17.08
C GLY A 210 9.66 -29.74 16.02
N THR A 211 8.38 -29.61 16.37
CA THR A 211 7.35 -29.06 15.45
C THR A 211 7.63 -27.61 15.11
N GLY A 212 8.05 -26.79 16.08
CA GLY A 212 8.44 -25.40 15.86
C GLY A 212 9.63 -25.27 14.92
N ALA A 213 10.67 -26.09 15.10
CA ALA A 213 11.84 -26.12 14.22
C ALA A 213 11.48 -26.56 12.79
N GLN A 214 10.61 -27.57 12.65
CA GLN A 214 10.11 -28.03 11.35
C GLN A 214 9.30 -26.94 10.63
N LEU A 215 8.40 -26.25 11.33
CA LEU A 215 7.64 -25.13 10.78
C LEU A 215 8.54 -23.95 10.40
N ALA A 216 9.51 -23.60 11.24
CA ALA A 216 10.46 -22.53 10.95
C ALA A 216 11.30 -22.84 9.70
N LEU A 217 11.78 -24.07 9.56
CA LEU A 217 12.51 -24.51 8.38
C LEU A 217 11.64 -24.52 7.11
N LEU A 218 10.39 -24.95 7.22
CA LEU A 218 9.43 -24.92 6.11
C LEU A 218 9.17 -23.47 5.66
N VAL A 219 8.89 -22.57 6.60
CA VAL A 219 8.67 -21.14 6.30
C VAL A 219 9.89 -20.53 5.62
N LEU A 220 11.09 -20.78 6.15
CA LEU A 220 12.34 -20.30 5.56
C LEU A 220 12.56 -20.84 4.14
N LEU A 221 12.27 -22.12 3.90
CA LEU A 221 12.42 -22.73 2.58
C LEU A 221 11.42 -22.16 1.57
N VAL A 222 10.17 -21.93 1.98
CA VAL A 222 9.15 -21.27 1.15
C VAL A 222 9.57 -19.84 0.79
N ILE A 223 10.12 -19.09 1.73
CA ILE A 223 10.64 -17.73 1.47
C ILE A 223 11.79 -17.78 0.47
N LEU A 224 12.74 -18.70 0.63
CA LEU A 224 13.86 -18.85 -0.31
C LEU A 224 13.37 -19.25 -1.71
N LEU A 225 12.42 -20.18 -1.82
CA LEU A 225 11.82 -20.56 -3.10
C LEU A 225 11.05 -19.41 -3.74
N ALA A 226 10.36 -18.57 -2.95
CA ALA A 226 9.69 -17.39 -3.46
C ALA A 226 10.70 -16.38 -4.04
N ILE A 227 11.81 -16.12 -3.32
CA ILE A 227 12.88 -15.22 -3.79
C ILE A 227 13.53 -15.77 -5.07
N VAL A 228 13.90 -17.05 -5.08
CA VAL A 228 14.49 -17.71 -6.26
C VAL A 228 13.49 -17.74 -7.42
N GLY A 229 12.21 -18.00 -7.15
CA GLY A 229 11.14 -17.98 -8.16
C GLY A 229 10.98 -16.61 -8.79
N THR A 230 10.95 -15.54 -7.98
CA THR A 230 10.92 -14.17 -8.51
C THR A 230 12.16 -13.81 -9.30
N LEU A 231 13.34 -14.28 -8.87
CA LEU A 231 14.60 -14.04 -9.57
C LEU A 231 14.69 -14.81 -10.89
N TYR A 232 14.23 -16.07 -10.92
CA TYR A 232 14.26 -16.92 -12.10
C TYR A 232 13.24 -16.46 -13.15
N VAL A 233 12.03 -16.06 -12.71
CA VAL A 233 11.03 -15.45 -13.60
C VAL A 233 11.60 -14.15 -14.19
N GLY A 234 12.24 -13.29 -13.38
CA GLY A 234 12.88 -12.07 -13.88
C GLY A 234 14.02 -12.31 -14.88
N TYR A 235 14.85 -13.35 -14.67
CA TYR A 235 15.99 -13.64 -15.56
C TYR A 235 15.59 -14.27 -16.90
N VAL A 236 14.55 -15.11 -16.91
CA VAL A 236 13.97 -15.66 -18.15
C VAL A 236 13.35 -14.53 -18.99
N GLU A 237 12.93 -13.46 -18.35
CA GLU A 237 12.28 -12.32 -18.97
C GLU A 237 13.26 -11.33 -19.64
N GLU A 238 14.55 -11.35 -19.26
CA GLU A 238 15.66 -10.60 -19.88
C GLU A 238 16.35 -11.35 -21.05
N LEU A 239 16.15 -12.67 -21.20
CA LEU A 239 16.80 -13.51 -22.23
C LEU A 239 15.92 -13.84 -23.45
N VAL A 240 14.70 -13.30 -23.51
CA VAL A 240 13.76 -13.40 -24.65
C VAL A 240 13.38 -12.01 -25.13
#